data_AF-A0A453FX70-F1
#
_entry.id   AF-A0A453FX70-F1
#
_cell.length_a   1.000
_cell.length_b   1.000
_cell.length_c   1.000
_cell.angle_alpha   90.00
_cell.angle_beta   90.00
_cell.angle_gamma   90.00
#
_symmetry.space_group_name_H-M   'P 1'
#
loop_
_entity.id
_entity.type
_entity.pdbx_description
1 polymer ?
#
loop_
_entity_poly.entity_id
_entity_poly.type
_entity_poly.pdbx_seq_one_letter_code
_entity_poly.pdbx_strand_id
1 'polypeptide(L)'
;SRLPVNSDGSTPFPWPARLMEPPRRLQGVEMDAYSSKNELFKAETKFWDDILEGYIRVFKWKKFKLRNVMDMRAGFGGFAAALIGRKLDCWVMNVVPVTEPNTLPVIYDRGLLGVAHDWCEPFDTYPRTYDLLHAFGLFSKEQKRCVMPQLSCLRWIAYSDLVVGHISVIKRKR
;
A
#
# COMPACT_ATOMS: atom_id res chain seq x y z
N SER A 1 -13.94 -8.19 -19.93
CA SER A 1 -12.61 -8.66 -20.42
C SER A 1 -12.21 -9.87 -19.61
N ARG A 2 -11.85 -11.01 -20.23
CA ARG A 2 -11.31 -12.18 -19.49
C ARG A 2 -9.96 -11.78 -18.86
N LEU A 3 -9.77 -12.12 -17.59
CA LEU A 3 -8.46 -11.99 -16.95
C LEU A 3 -7.47 -12.95 -17.63
N PRO A 4 -6.19 -12.58 -17.76
CA PRO A 4 -5.20 -13.46 -18.35
C PRO A 4 -5.14 -14.77 -17.55
N VAL A 5 -5.14 -15.87 -18.29
CA VAL A 5 -4.94 -17.21 -17.74
C VAL A 5 -3.53 -17.24 -17.14
N ASN A 6 -3.38 -17.80 -15.95
CA ASN A 6 -2.05 -17.97 -15.35
C ASN A 6 -1.18 -18.82 -16.28
N SER A 7 0.16 -18.74 -16.16
CA SER A 7 1.11 -19.51 -16.99
C SER A 7 0.97 -21.04 -16.90
N ASP A 8 0.08 -21.54 -16.04
CA ASP A 8 -0.26 -22.95 -15.78
C ASP A 8 -1.69 -23.31 -16.25
N GLY A 9 -2.38 -22.44 -17.01
CA GLY A 9 -3.75 -22.75 -17.47
C GLY A 9 -4.86 -22.64 -16.40
N SER A 10 -4.51 -22.38 -15.13
CA SER A 10 -5.47 -22.18 -14.05
C SER A 10 -6.11 -20.78 -14.08
N THR A 11 -7.42 -20.72 -13.87
CA THR A 11 -8.15 -19.47 -13.71
C THR A 11 -7.80 -18.81 -12.38
N PRO A 12 -7.40 -17.53 -12.35
CA PRO A 12 -7.25 -16.79 -11.10
C PRO A 12 -8.54 -16.85 -10.28
N PHE A 13 -8.42 -16.81 -8.94
CA PHE A 13 -9.59 -16.71 -8.07
C PHE A 13 -10.45 -15.51 -8.48
N PRO A 14 -11.79 -15.63 -8.46
CA PRO A 14 -12.66 -14.53 -8.82
C PRO A 14 -12.46 -13.36 -7.86
N TRP A 15 -12.64 -12.14 -8.37
CA TRP A 15 -12.76 -10.96 -7.51
C TRP A 15 -14.06 -11.04 -6.71
N PRO A 16 -14.08 -10.78 -5.38
CA PRO A 16 -13.00 -10.21 -4.55
C PRO A 16 -12.13 -11.24 -3.82
N ALA A 17 -12.36 -12.55 -3.96
CA ALA A 17 -11.66 -13.59 -3.20
C ALA A 17 -10.12 -13.56 -3.36
N ARG A 18 -9.63 -13.24 -4.56
CA ARG A 18 -8.20 -13.03 -4.86
C ARG A 18 -7.50 -11.94 -4.02
N LEU A 19 -8.24 -11.09 -3.30
CA LEU A 19 -7.63 -10.18 -2.33
C LEU A 19 -7.01 -10.92 -1.15
N MET A 20 -7.60 -12.03 -0.73
CA MET A 20 -7.23 -12.73 0.50
C MET A 20 -6.30 -13.92 0.24
N GLU A 21 -6.19 -14.35 -1.01
CA GLU A 21 -5.44 -15.53 -1.39
C GLU A 21 -4.02 -15.16 -1.86
N PRO A 22 -2.95 -15.76 -1.29
CA PRO A 22 -1.59 -15.52 -1.76
C PRO A 22 -1.41 -16.00 -3.21
N PRO A 23 -0.98 -15.13 -4.13
CA PRO A 23 -0.79 -15.51 -5.53
C PRO A 23 0.49 -16.34 -5.71
N ARG A 24 0.52 -17.20 -6.73
CA ARG A 24 1.70 -18.05 -7.00
C ARG A 24 2.97 -17.24 -7.31
N ARG A 25 2.83 -16.06 -7.94
CA ARG A 25 3.98 -15.17 -8.23
C ARG A 25 4.67 -14.65 -6.96
N LEU A 26 4.03 -14.75 -5.78
CA LEU A 26 4.67 -14.48 -4.50
C LEU A 26 5.93 -15.33 -4.28
N GLN A 27 5.96 -16.56 -4.79
CA GLN A 27 7.12 -17.44 -4.67
C GLN A 27 8.33 -16.94 -5.44
N GLY A 28 8.11 -16.23 -6.55
CA GLY A 28 9.17 -15.63 -7.36
C GLY A 28 9.68 -14.28 -6.86
N VAL A 29 9.07 -13.69 -5.82
CA VAL A 29 9.56 -12.44 -5.22
C VAL A 29 10.84 -12.74 -4.44
N GLU A 30 11.93 -12.03 -4.74
CA GLU A 30 13.20 -12.17 -4.04
C GLU A 30 13.14 -11.53 -2.66
N MET A 31 13.11 -12.35 -1.60
CA MET A 31 12.99 -11.89 -0.22
C MET A 31 13.58 -12.92 0.74
N ASP A 32 14.19 -12.45 1.84
CA ASP A 32 14.93 -13.28 2.80
C ASP A 32 14.09 -14.38 3.46
N ALA A 33 12.77 -14.20 3.57
CA ALA A 33 11.84 -15.15 4.18
C ALA A 33 11.30 -16.19 3.18
N TYR A 34 12.19 -17.00 2.58
CA TYR A 34 11.85 -17.94 1.49
C TYR A 34 10.73 -18.94 1.87
N SER A 35 10.79 -19.51 3.07
CA SER A 35 9.88 -20.60 3.50
C SER A 35 8.52 -20.12 4.01
N SER A 36 8.34 -18.83 4.29
CA SER A 36 7.18 -18.30 5.01
C SER A 36 6.47 -17.15 4.29
N LYS A 37 6.68 -16.99 2.96
CA LYS A 37 6.09 -15.89 2.18
C LYS A 37 4.56 -15.86 2.27
N ASN A 38 3.91 -17.02 2.16
CA ASN A 38 2.45 -17.13 2.28
C ASN A 38 1.94 -16.69 3.65
N GLU A 39 2.65 -17.08 4.71
CA GLU A 39 2.30 -16.69 6.07
C GLU A 39 2.54 -15.20 6.30
N LEU A 40 3.61 -14.63 5.74
CA LEU A 40 3.86 -13.20 5.79
C LEU A 40 2.76 -12.41 5.06
N PHE A 41 2.33 -12.87 3.89
CA PHE A 41 1.22 -12.28 3.14
C PHE A 41 -0.09 -12.27 3.93
N LYS A 42 -0.42 -13.40 4.55
CA LYS A 42 -1.63 -13.54 5.39
C LYS A 42 -1.53 -12.68 6.64
N ALA A 43 -0.37 -12.67 7.29
CA ALA A 43 -0.10 -11.85 8.47
C ALA A 43 -0.24 -10.35 8.14
N GLU A 44 0.33 -9.89 7.02
CA GLU A 44 0.19 -8.50 6.58
C GLU A 44 -1.27 -8.15 6.26
N THR A 45 -1.98 -9.01 5.55
CA THR A 45 -3.40 -8.78 5.21
C THR A 45 -4.26 -8.68 6.47
N LYS A 46 -4.04 -9.56 7.45
CA LYS A 46 -4.74 -9.52 8.74
C LYS A 46 -4.37 -8.29 9.55
N PHE A 47 -3.07 -7.98 9.64
CA PHE A 47 -2.56 -6.82 10.35
C PHE A 47 -3.23 -5.53 9.87
N TRP A 48 -3.31 -5.34 8.54
CA TRP A 48 -3.95 -4.15 7.99
C TRP A 48 -5.46 -4.12 8.20
N ASP A 49 -6.13 -5.26 8.14
CA ASP A 49 -7.57 -5.30 8.44
C ASP A 49 -7.87 -4.89 9.88
N ASP A 50 -7.09 -5.38 10.84
CA ASP A 50 -7.22 -5.04 12.26
C ASP A 50 -6.91 -3.56 12.53
N ILE A 51 -5.83 -3.03 11.96
CA ILE A 51 -5.42 -1.63 12.14
C ILE A 51 -6.42 -0.65 11.49
N LEU A 52 -6.93 -0.98 10.30
CA LEU A 52 -7.89 -0.13 9.60
C LEU A 52 -9.20 0.01 10.34
N GLU A 53 -9.63 -1.01 11.10
CA GLU A 53 -10.79 -0.89 11.97
C GLU A 53 -10.63 0.26 12.98
N GLY A 54 -9.46 0.34 13.60
CA GLY A 54 -9.09 1.42 14.51
C GLY A 54 -9.16 2.79 13.82
N TYR A 55 -8.56 2.93 12.64
CA TYR A 55 -8.55 4.21 11.91
C TYR A 55 -9.94 4.64 11.46
N ILE A 56 -10.74 3.73 10.93
CA ILE A 56 -12.11 4.02 10.49
C ILE A 56 -12.94 4.53 11.66
N ARG A 57 -12.77 3.93 12.84
CA ARG A 57 -13.47 4.33 14.07
C ARG A 57 -13.00 5.68 14.60
N VAL A 58 -11.69 5.87 14.78
CA VAL A 58 -11.11 7.08 15.38
C VAL A 58 -11.27 8.30 14.47
N PHE A 59 -10.90 8.16 13.19
CA PHE A 59 -10.93 9.25 12.22
C PHE A 59 -12.26 9.38 11.48
N LYS A 60 -13.24 8.52 11.77
CA LYS A 60 -14.59 8.54 11.18
C LYS A 60 -14.56 8.58 9.65
N TRP A 61 -13.68 7.80 9.01
CA TRP A 61 -13.46 7.85 7.55
C TRP A 61 -14.72 7.63 6.72
N LYS A 62 -15.68 6.83 7.22
CA LYS A 62 -17.00 6.65 6.59
C LYS A 62 -17.76 7.97 6.39
N LYS A 63 -17.54 8.97 7.26
CA LYS A 63 -18.14 10.31 7.14
C LYS A 63 -17.41 11.20 6.14
N PHE A 64 -16.11 10.98 5.92
CA PHE A 64 -15.25 11.88 5.15
C PHE A 64 -15.17 11.56 3.65
N LYS A 65 -15.85 10.51 3.15
CA LYS A 65 -15.90 10.11 1.73
C LYS A 65 -14.54 10.25 1.03
N LEU A 66 -13.56 9.48 1.49
CA LEU A 66 -12.24 9.40 0.84
C LEU A 66 -12.44 8.77 -0.55
N ARG A 67 -11.92 9.41 -1.61
CA ARG A 67 -12.02 8.87 -2.98
C ARG A 67 -10.67 8.48 -3.55
N ASN A 68 -9.65 9.28 -3.28
CA ASN A 68 -8.30 9.04 -3.76
C ASN A 68 -7.36 8.83 -2.58
N VAL A 69 -6.82 7.63 -2.45
CA VAL A 69 -5.85 7.26 -1.41
C VAL A 69 -4.54 6.86 -2.10
N MET A 70 -3.42 7.29 -1.55
CA MET A 70 -2.10 6.80 -1.93
C MET A 70 -1.52 6.03 -0.77
N ASP A 71 -1.15 4.78 -1.02
CA ASP A 71 -0.33 4.00 -0.10
C ASP A 71 1.11 4.07 -0.58
N MET A 72 1.93 4.86 0.12
CA MET A 72 3.30 5.16 -0.29
C MET A 72 4.26 3.98 -0.10
N ARG A 73 3.85 2.98 0.68
CA ARG A 73 4.61 1.75 0.93
C ARG A 73 3.66 0.57 1.07
N ALA A 74 3.30 0.00 -0.08
CA ALA A 74 2.21 -0.95 -0.17
C ALA A 74 2.51 -2.37 0.35
N GLY A 75 3.78 -2.77 0.50
CA GLY A 75 4.12 -4.16 0.85
C GLY A 75 3.51 -5.14 -0.16
N PHE A 76 2.63 -6.03 0.28
CA PHE A 76 1.85 -6.92 -0.60
C PHE A 76 0.49 -6.36 -1.05
N GLY A 77 0.18 -5.12 -0.69
CA GLY A 77 -1.11 -4.46 -0.94
C GLY A 77 -2.18 -4.76 0.11
N GLY A 78 -1.78 -5.15 1.33
CA GLY A 78 -2.71 -5.50 2.42
C GLY A 78 -3.60 -4.33 2.85
N PHE A 79 -3.06 -3.11 2.88
CA PHE A 79 -3.82 -1.90 3.22
C PHE A 79 -4.98 -1.65 2.23
N ALA A 80 -4.70 -1.68 0.93
CA ALA A 80 -5.72 -1.51 -0.11
C ALA A 80 -6.76 -2.65 -0.09
N ALA A 81 -6.34 -3.89 0.14
CA ALA A 81 -7.23 -5.03 0.26
C ALA A 81 -8.22 -4.86 1.43
N ALA A 82 -7.71 -4.42 2.58
CA ALA A 82 -8.53 -4.19 3.76
C ALA A 82 -9.48 -2.98 3.60
N LEU A 83 -9.09 -1.91 2.90
CA LEU A 83 -10.00 -0.81 2.56
C LEU A 83 -11.21 -1.30 1.74
N ILE A 84 -10.96 -2.15 0.74
CA ILE A 84 -12.01 -2.76 -0.08
C ILE A 84 -12.87 -3.71 0.76
N GLY A 85 -12.25 -4.56 1.60
CA GLY A 85 -12.96 -5.48 2.49
C GLY A 85 -13.89 -4.78 3.48
N ARG A 86 -13.49 -3.60 3.96
CA ARG A 86 -14.29 -2.74 4.87
C ARG A 86 -15.33 -1.87 4.14
N LYS A 87 -15.52 -2.05 2.83
CA LYS A 87 -16.49 -1.35 1.97
C LYS A 87 -16.28 0.16 1.94
N LEU A 88 -15.04 0.61 1.84
CA LEU A 88 -14.71 2.00 1.56
C LEU A 88 -14.55 2.20 0.05
N ASP A 89 -15.45 2.98 -0.54
CA ASP A 89 -15.46 3.30 -1.98
C ASP A 89 -14.34 4.30 -2.33
N CYS A 90 -13.09 3.86 -2.21
CA CYS A 90 -11.91 4.64 -2.50
C CYS A 90 -10.99 3.89 -3.46
N TRP A 91 -10.37 4.63 -4.37
CA TRP A 91 -9.30 4.11 -5.21
C TRP A 91 -7.96 4.34 -4.52
N VAL A 92 -7.16 3.27 -4.48
CA VAL A 92 -5.84 3.26 -3.84
C VAL A 92 -4.75 3.14 -4.90
N MET A 93 -3.84 4.10 -4.94
CA MET A 93 -2.57 3.98 -5.65
C MET A 93 -1.54 3.33 -4.72
N ASN A 94 -1.13 2.10 -5.03
CA ASN A 94 -0.13 1.37 -4.25
C ASN A 94 1.27 1.68 -4.79
N VAL A 95 2.15 2.22 -3.96
CA VAL A 95 3.54 2.50 -4.34
C VAL A 95 4.46 1.50 -3.64
N VAL A 96 5.31 0.84 -4.41
CA VAL A 96 6.36 -0.05 -3.91
C VAL A 96 7.69 0.70 -4.00
N PRO A 97 8.36 1.00 -2.88
CA PRO A 97 9.67 1.63 -2.91
C PRO A 97 10.68 0.73 -3.64
N VAL A 98 11.55 1.32 -4.48
CA VAL A 98 12.65 0.57 -5.15
C VAL A 98 13.67 0.01 -4.15
N THR A 99 13.58 0.43 -2.89
CA THR A 99 14.43 -0.03 -1.78
C THR A 99 13.97 -1.37 -1.19
N GLU A 100 12.78 -1.84 -1.58
CA GLU A 100 12.18 -3.08 -1.12
C GLU A 100 12.06 -4.11 -2.25
N PRO A 101 11.91 -5.41 -1.92
CA PRO A 101 11.60 -6.44 -2.91
C PRO A 101 10.42 -6.04 -3.81
N ASN A 102 10.54 -6.35 -5.11
CA ASN A 102 9.50 -6.03 -6.07
C ASN A 102 8.25 -6.90 -5.86
N THR A 103 7.27 -6.36 -5.13
CA THR A 103 5.97 -7.00 -4.86
C THR A 103 4.87 -6.61 -5.85
N LEU A 104 5.16 -5.76 -6.85
CA LEU A 104 4.17 -5.35 -7.86
C LEU A 104 3.46 -6.53 -8.55
N PRO A 105 4.13 -7.63 -8.92
CA PRO A 105 3.45 -8.78 -9.52
C PRO A 105 2.36 -9.36 -8.62
N VAL A 106 2.56 -9.35 -7.30
CA VAL A 106 1.60 -9.81 -6.28
C VAL A 106 0.41 -8.86 -6.21
N ILE A 107 0.68 -7.55 -6.19
CA ILE A 107 -0.35 -6.49 -6.17
C ILE A 107 -1.25 -6.59 -7.42
N TYR A 108 -0.67 -6.85 -8.60
CA TYR A 108 -1.44 -7.04 -9.83
C TYR A 108 -2.25 -8.34 -9.87
N ASP A 109 -1.74 -9.43 -9.29
CA ASP A 109 -2.52 -10.67 -9.16
C ASP A 109 -3.74 -10.48 -8.26
N ARG A 110 -3.57 -9.75 -7.16
CA ARG A 110 -4.68 -9.27 -6.34
C ARG A 110 -5.59 -8.34 -7.14
N GLY A 111 -5.12 -7.62 -8.15
CA GLY A 111 -5.93 -6.72 -8.98
C GLY A 111 -6.03 -5.31 -8.48
N LEU A 112 -5.03 -4.95 -7.70
CA LEU A 112 -4.82 -3.61 -7.24
C LEU A 112 -3.91 -2.92 -8.26
N LEU A 113 -4.02 -1.59 -8.32
CA LEU A 113 -3.15 -0.76 -9.14
C LEU A 113 -1.95 -0.35 -8.30
N GLY A 114 -0.76 -0.40 -8.89
CA GLY A 114 0.44 0.06 -8.23
C GLY A 114 1.59 0.37 -9.18
N VAL A 115 2.59 1.04 -8.62
CA VAL A 115 3.78 1.56 -9.31
C VAL A 115 5.01 1.41 -8.40
N ALA A 116 6.18 1.22 -8.98
CA ALA A 116 7.44 1.28 -8.24
C ALA A 116 8.01 2.70 -8.32
N HIS A 117 8.51 3.23 -7.21
CA HIS A 117 9.06 4.59 -7.18
C HIS A 117 10.26 4.72 -6.23
N ASP A 118 11.22 5.58 -6.58
CA ASP A 118 12.29 5.99 -5.67
C ASP A 118 11.89 7.29 -4.95
N TRP A 119 11.65 7.21 -3.65
CA TRP A 119 11.22 8.36 -2.86
C TRP A 119 12.32 9.42 -2.64
N CYS A 120 13.57 9.16 -3.04
CA CYS A 120 14.58 10.21 -3.14
C CYS A 120 14.42 11.07 -4.41
N GLU A 121 13.68 10.59 -5.41
CA GLU A 121 13.28 11.35 -6.59
C GLU A 121 11.86 11.92 -6.40
N PRO A 122 11.57 13.10 -6.99
CA PRO A 122 10.23 13.66 -6.93
C PRO A 122 9.23 12.69 -7.55
N PHE A 123 8.18 12.36 -6.81
CA PHE A 123 7.05 11.62 -7.38
C PHE A 123 6.27 12.56 -8.28
N ASP A 124 6.27 12.30 -9.59
CA ASP A 124 5.45 13.01 -10.57
C ASP A 124 3.96 12.76 -10.28
N THR A 125 3.42 13.56 -9.35
CA THR A 125 2.00 13.63 -9.05
C THR A 125 1.32 14.51 -10.11
N TYR A 126 1.44 14.13 -11.38
CA TYR A 126 0.64 14.73 -12.45
C TYR A 126 -0.85 14.64 -12.06
N PRO A 127 -1.65 15.71 -12.23
CA PRO A 127 -2.31 16.47 -11.16
C PRO A 127 -3.48 15.74 -10.50
N ARG A 128 -3.23 14.56 -9.92
CA ARG A 128 -4.23 13.84 -9.14
C ARG A 128 -4.02 14.16 -7.67
N THR A 129 -4.95 14.94 -7.11
CA THR A 129 -4.97 15.24 -5.68
C THR A 129 -5.46 14.01 -4.91
N TYR A 130 -4.64 13.50 -3.98
CA TYR A 130 -5.03 12.47 -3.03
C TYR A 130 -5.68 13.10 -1.79
N ASP A 131 -6.75 12.47 -1.31
CA ASP A 131 -7.46 12.89 -0.09
C ASP A 131 -6.76 12.34 1.17
N LEU A 132 -6.10 11.19 1.02
CA LEU A 132 -5.34 10.51 2.06
C LEU A 132 -4.01 9.98 1.52
N LEU A 133 -2.92 10.27 2.24
CA LEU A 133 -1.62 9.64 2.04
C LEU A 133 -1.34 8.75 3.24
N HIS A 134 -1.06 7.48 2.98
CA HIS A 134 -0.66 6.48 3.96
C HIS A 134 0.83 6.20 3.78
N ALA A 135 1.62 6.41 4.84
CA ALA A 135 3.08 6.31 4.78
C ALA A 135 3.65 5.55 5.99
N PHE A 136 3.14 4.35 6.23
CA PHE A 136 3.54 3.53 7.37
C PHE A 136 5.01 3.07 7.28
N GLY A 137 5.82 3.51 8.25
CA GLY A 137 7.24 3.15 8.33
C GLY A 137 8.09 3.52 7.11
N LEU A 138 7.59 4.39 6.21
CA LEU A 138 8.33 4.82 5.02
C LEU A 138 9.50 5.71 5.42
N PHE A 139 9.26 6.72 6.24
CA PHE A 139 10.27 7.70 6.65
C PHE A 139 11.43 7.06 7.41
N SER A 140 11.15 6.08 8.28
CA SER A 140 12.19 5.37 9.02
C SER A 140 13.18 4.64 8.11
N LYS A 141 12.74 4.19 6.92
CA LYS A 141 13.61 3.54 5.92
C LYS A 141 14.32 4.56 5.04
N GLU A 142 13.58 5.52 4.49
CA GLU A 142 14.10 6.43 3.46
C GLU A 142 14.89 7.62 4.03
N GLN A 143 14.73 7.95 5.32
CA GLN A 143 15.46 9.05 5.99
C GLN A 143 16.99 8.88 5.93
N LYS A 144 17.49 7.64 5.83
CA LYS A 144 18.94 7.37 5.75
C LYS A 144 19.50 7.58 4.35
N ARG A 145 18.66 7.53 3.31
CA ARG A 145 19.07 7.60 1.91
C ARG A 145 18.92 8.99 1.31
N CYS A 146 17.82 9.67 1.62
CA CYS A 146 17.48 10.91 0.94
C CYS A 146 18.00 12.14 1.72
N VAL A 147 18.58 13.09 1.00
CA VAL A 147 18.97 14.38 1.58
C VAL A 147 17.70 15.21 1.77
N MET A 148 17.52 15.78 2.97
CA MET A 148 16.30 16.48 3.43
C MET A 148 15.66 17.51 2.47
N PRO A 149 16.36 18.16 1.49
CA PRO A 149 15.69 19.09 0.56
C PRO A 149 14.68 18.44 -0.40
N GLN A 150 14.84 17.15 -0.75
CA GLN A 150 13.93 16.44 -1.66
C GLN A 150 12.66 15.96 -0.95
N LEU A 151 12.74 15.73 0.37
CA LEU A 151 11.57 15.57 1.24
C LEU A 151 10.89 16.91 1.59
N SER A 152 11.21 18.03 0.95
CA SER A 152 10.61 19.34 1.31
C SER A 152 9.09 19.40 1.12
N CYS A 153 8.54 18.73 0.10
CA CYS A 153 7.08 18.52 -0.02
C CYS A 153 6.51 17.60 1.08
N LEU A 154 7.36 16.76 1.68
CA LEU A 154 7.06 15.87 2.81
C LEU A 154 7.51 16.48 4.16
N ARG A 155 7.95 17.74 4.21
CA ARG A 155 8.44 18.38 5.46
C ARG A 155 7.31 18.66 6.45
N TRP A 156 6.10 18.88 5.93
CA TRP A 156 4.85 18.91 6.73
C TRP A 156 4.39 17.52 7.15
N ILE A 157 4.84 16.49 6.44
CA ILE A 157 4.42 15.11 6.60
C ILE A 157 5.22 14.46 7.74
N ALA A 158 6.54 14.63 7.74
CA ALA A 158 7.46 14.13 8.77
C ALA A 158 7.21 14.70 10.18
N TYR A 159 6.57 15.87 10.32
CA TYR A 159 6.21 16.44 11.62
C TYR A 159 5.13 15.61 12.36
N SER A 160 4.40 14.77 11.64
CA SER A 160 3.34 13.90 12.16
C SER A 160 3.88 12.59 12.75
N ASP A 161 4.95 12.02 12.15
CA ASP A 161 5.56 10.76 12.60
C ASP A 161 6.28 10.86 13.95
N LEU A 162 6.76 12.05 14.30
CA LEU A 162 7.41 12.31 15.59
C LEU A 162 6.42 12.33 16.76
N VAL A 163 5.11 12.44 16.50
CA VAL A 163 4.08 12.63 17.54
C VAL A 163 3.15 11.41 17.66
N VAL A 164 2.95 10.63 16.59
CA VAL A 164 2.05 9.48 16.55
C VAL A 164 2.81 8.29 15.98
N GLY A 165 3.34 7.43 16.85
CA GLY A 165 4.27 6.35 16.48
C GLY A 165 3.97 5.63 15.17
N HIS A 166 5.00 5.50 14.32
CA HIS A 166 5.09 4.71 13.08
C HIS A 166 4.02 4.88 11.98
N ILE A 167 2.95 5.65 12.22
CA ILE A 167 1.81 5.77 11.32
C ILE A 167 1.63 7.23 10.92
N SER A 168 2.12 7.57 9.73
CA SER A 168 1.72 8.79 9.04
C SER A 168 0.44 8.57 8.23
N VAL A 169 -0.70 9.02 8.78
CA VAL A 169 -1.95 9.23 8.03
C VAL A 169 -2.08 10.72 7.76
N ILE A 170 -1.90 11.12 6.50
CA ILE A 170 -1.81 12.53 6.15
C ILE A 170 -2.99 12.88 5.31
N LYS A 171 -3.85 13.71 5.90
CA LYS A 171 -5.02 14.25 5.25
C LYS A 171 -4.71 15.66 4.80
N ARG A 172 -4.84 15.93 3.50
CA ARG A 172 -4.87 17.32 3.03
C ARG A 172 -6.19 17.93 3.48
N LYS A 173 -6.13 18.90 4.39
CA LYS A 173 -7.28 19.76 4.71
C LYS A 173 -7.56 20.58 3.44
N ARG A 174 -8.70 20.33 2.79
CA ARG A 174 -9.25 21.31 1.84
C ARG A 174 -9.82 22.48 2.63
#